data_AF-A0A842R3B3-F1
#
_entry.id   AF-A0A842R3B3-F1
#
_cell.length_a   1.000
_cell.length_b   1.000
_cell.length_c   1.000
_cell.angle_alpha   90.00
_cell.angle_beta   90.00
_cell.angle_gamma   90.00
#
_symmetry.space_group_name_H-M   'P 1'
#
loop_
_entity.id
_entity.type
_entity.pdbx_description
1 polymer ?
#
loop_
_entity_poly.entity_id
_entity_poly.type
_entity_poly.pdbx_seq_one_letter_code
_entity_poly.pdbx_strand_id
1 'polypeptide(L)'
;MKKLPCCIACAKSDILCYSCQERLESGDLTDLDLDIAEFLLELEEEDPDLGLSEIKFYKSIDLGNLIIMIVGKEETDIIKKVVRTIRHE
;
A
#
# COMPACT_ATOMS: atom_id res chain seq x y z
N MET A 1 7.58 8.96 -10.12
CA MET A 1 7.54 7.49 -10.18
C MET A 1 6.97 6.95 -8.88
N LYS A 2 5.81 6.29 -8.96
CA LYS A 2 5.18 5.54 -7.88
C LYS A 2 6.16 4.57 -7.21
N LYS A 3 6.10 4.48 -5.89
CA LYS A 3 6.87 3.51 -5.11
C LYS A 3 5.90 2.72 -4.22
N LEU A 4 5.93 1.40 -4.40
CA LEU A 4 5.16 0.43 -3.63
C LEU A 4 6.14 -0.58 -3.00
N PRO A 5 5.75 -1.26 -1.91
CA PRO A 5 6.55 -2.31 -1.31
C PRO A 5 6.71 -3.52 -2.24
N CYS A 6 5.79 -3.73 -3.19
CA CYS A 6 5.80 -4.84 -4.15
C CYS A 6 5.74 -4.32 -5.61
N CYS A 7 5.80 -5.25 -6.56
CA CYS A 7 5.67 -4.94 -7.97
C CYS A 7 4.20 -4.62 -8.33
N ILE A 8 3.94 -3.64 -9.22
CA ILE A 8 2.56 -3.27 -9.61
C ILE A 8 1.79 -4.48 -10.16
N ALA A 9 2.45 -5.32 -10.96
CA ALA A 9 1.82 -6.53 -11.50
C ALA A 9 1.42 -7.51 -10.38
N CYS A 10 2.26 -7.64 -9.35
CA CYS A 10 2.04 -8.51 -8.20
C CYS A 10 0.92 -7.97 -7.29
N ALA A 11 0.82 -6.64 -7.17
CA ALA A 11 -0.25 -5.99 -6.43
C ALA A 11 -1.63 -6.08 -7.11
N LYS A 12 -1.69 -6.50 -8.39
CA LYS A 12 -2.94 -6.63 -9.15
C LYS A 12 -3.23 -8.09 -9.54
N SER A 13 -2.52 -9.04 -8.95
CA SER A 13 -2.49 -10.44 -9.39
C SER A 13 -2.42 -11.37 -8.19
N ASP A 14 -3.17 -12.46 -8.24
CA ASP A 14 -3.09 -13.55 -7.25
C ASP A 14 -1.77 -14.33 -7.30
N ILE A 15 -0.91 -14.06 -8.29
CA ILE A 15 0.38 -14.74 -8.49
C ILE A 15 1.52 -13.75 -8.30
N LEU A 16 2.41 -14.06 -7.34
CA LEU A 16 3.62 -13.31 -7.08
C LEU A 16 4.76 -13.69 -8.02
N CYS A 17 5.58 -12.69 -8.39
CA CYS A 17 6.86 -12.97 -9.03
C CYS A 17 7.87 -13.51 -8.02
N TYR A 18 8.93 -14.18 -8.51
CA TYR A 18 9.97 -14.78 -7.67
C TYR A 18 10.51 -13.82 -6.59
N SER A 19 10.79 -12.56 -6.96
CA SER A 19 11.34 -11.58 -6.01
C SER A 19 10.35 -11.13 -4.93
N CYS A 20 9.06 -10.98 -5.26
CA CYS A 20 8.06 -10.64 -4.24
C CYS A 20 7.78 -11.84 -3.34
N GLN A 21 7.78 -13.06 -3.89
CA GLN A 21 7.64 -14.28 -3.11
C GLN A 21 8.80 -14.46 -2.12
N GLU A 22 10.06 -14.34 -2.56
CA GLU A 22 11.23 -14.45 -1.69
C GLU A 22 11.19 -13.42 -0.54
N ARG A 23 10.74 -12.19 -0.83
CA ARG A 23 10.59 -11.12 0.19
C ARG A 23 9.42 -11.36 1.14
N LEU A 24 8.36 -12.03 0.68
CA LEU A 24 7.25 -12.44 1.54
C LEU A 24 7.72 -13.55 2.49
N GLU A 25 8.46 -14.54 1.97
CA GLU A 25 9.05 -15.62 2.75
C GLU A 25 10.09 -15.11 3.77
N SER A 26 10.84 -14.05 3.45
CA SER A 26 11.78 -13.42 4.39
C SER A 26 11.13 -12.50 5.43
N GLY A 27 9.86 -12.12 5.24
CA GLY A 27 9.15 -11.11 6.05
C GLY A 27 9.50 -9.65 5.71
N ASP A 28 10.30 -9.42 4.65
CA ASP A 28 10.59 -8.07 4.16
C ASP A 28 9.36 -7.44 3.50
N LEU A 29 8.50 -8.26 2.91
CA LEU A 29 7.16 -7.95 2.41
C LEU A 29 6.13 -8.70 3.24
N THR A 30 4.94 -8.14 3.44
CA THR A 30 3.83 -8.77 4.18
C THR A 30 2.58 -8.86 3.33
N ASP A 31 1.63 -9.71 3.71
CA ASP A 31 0.33 -9.77 3.04
C ASP A 31 -0.39 -8.40 3.12
N LEU A 32 -0.31 -7.72 4.27
CA LEU A 32 -0.84 -6.37 4.44
C LEU A 32 -0.21 -5.34 3.49
N ASP A 33 1.08 -5.50 3.15
CA ASP A 33 1.73 -4.65 2.15
C ASP A 33 1.15 -4.87 0.75
N LEU A 34 0.81 -6.11 0.41
CA LEU A 34 0.18 -6.46 -0.86
C LEU A 34 -1.25 -5.90 -0.93
N ASP A 35 -2.05 -6.16 0.10
CA ASP A 35 -3.45 -5.71 0.20
C ASP A 35 -3.57 -4.18 0.08
N ILE A 36 -2.73 -3.44 0.81
CA ILE A 36 -2.73 -1.98 0.76
C ILE A 36 -2.24 -1.48 -0.61
N ALA A 37 -1.25 -2.15 -1.22
CA ALA A 37 -0.75 -1.77 -2.54
C ALA A 37 -1.82 -1.98 -3.62
N GLU A 38 -2.56 -3.10 -3.57
CA GLU A 38 -3.71 -3.38 -4.43
C GLU A 38 -4.77 -2.29 -4.28
N PHE A 39 -5.22 -2.05 -3.05
CA PHE A 39 -6.23 -1.03 -2.75
C PHE A 39 -5.86 0.36 -3.27
N LEU A 40 -4.60 0.79 -3.10
CA LEU A 40 -4.13 2.08 -3.61
C LEU A 40 -4.11 2.16 -5.15
N LEU A 41 -3.93 1.03 -5.84
CA LEU A 41 -3.96 0.97 -7.30
C LEU A 41 -5.39 0.94 -7.83
N GLU A 42 -6.29 0.19 -7.19
CA GLU A 42 -7.72 0.19 -7.52
C GLU A 42 -8.33 1.58 -7.31
N LEU A 43 -8.03 2.21 -6.19
CA LEU A 43 -8.54 3.56 -5.89
C LEU A 43 -8.05 4.61 -6.89
N GLU A 44 -6.83 4.46 -7.41
CA GLU A 44 -6.33 5.31 -8.50
C GLU A 44 -7.09 5.09 -9.81
N GLU A 45 -7.47 3.84 -10.11
CA GLU A 45 -8.27 3.54 -11.30
C GLU A 45 -9.69 4.08 -11.18
N GLU A 46 -10.28 4.02 -9.98
CA GLU A 46 -11.61 4.55 -9.68
C GLU A 46 -11.65 6.09 -9.69
N ASP A 47 -10.61 6.75 -9.17
CA ASP A 47 -10.50 8.21 -9.13
C ASP A 47 -9.05 8.67 -9.45
N PRO A 48 -8.74 8.87 -10.74
CA PRO A 48 -7.42 9.32 -11.19
C PRO A 48 -7.01 10.70 -10.66
N ASP A 49 -7.96 11.52 -10.21
CA ASP A 49 -7.73 12.89 -9.74
C ASP A 49 -7.29 12.95 -8.25
N LEU A 50 -7.29 11.81 -7.53
CA LEU A 50 -6.81 11.71 -6.15
C LEU A 50 -5.31 11.98 -5.96
N GLY A 51 -4.54 11.97 -7.06
CA GLY A 51 -3.10 12.23 -7.02
C GLY A 51 -2.25 11.03 -6.57
N LEU A 52 -2.77 9.81 -6.70
CA LEU A 52 -2.08 8.56 -6.31
C LEU A 52 -0.98 8.13 -7.29
N SER A 53 -0.85 8.78 -8.45
CA SER A 53 0.14 8.45 -9.49
C SER A 53 1.59 8.53 -9.03
N GLU A 54 1.87 9.36 -8.03
CA GLU A 54 3.21 9.61 -7.50
C GLU A 54 3.37 9.12 -6.05
N ILE A 55 2.43 8.30 -5.54
CA ILE A 55 2.46 7.83 -4.16
C ILE A 55 3.73 7.04 -3.84
N LYS A 56 4.30 7.33 -2.68
CA LYS A 56 5.41 6.58 -2.08
C LYS A 56 4.93 5.86 -0.83
N PHE A 57 4.52 4.60 -1.00
CA PHE A 57 4.20 3.67 0.08
C PHE A 57 5.37 2.69 0.25
N TYR A 58 5.93 2.63 1.46
CA TYR A 58 7.16 1.90 1.73
C TYR A 58 6.92 0.55 2.40
N LYS A 59 6.06 0.52 3.42
CA LYS A 59 5.76 -0.67 4.23
C LYS A 59 4.59 -0.39 5.17
N SER A 60 3.94 -1.45 5.63
CA SER A 60 2.92 -1.48 6.65
C SER A 60 3.38 -2.30 7.85
N ILE A 61 2.84 -1.98 9.02
CA ILE A 61 3.06 -2.72 10.26
C ILE A 61 1.69 -2.99 10.88
N ASP A 62 1.40 -4.26 11.12
CA ASP A 62 0.21 -4.69 11.84
C ASP A 62 0.55 -4.97 13.31
N LEU A 63 -0.14 -4.26 14.22
CA LEU A 63 -0.07 -4.46 15.67
C LEU A 63 -1.40 -5.02 16.22
N GLY A 64 -2.24 -5.58 15.35
CA GLY A 64 -3.55 -6.17 15.65
C GLY A 64 -4.66 -5.14 15.72
N ASN A 65 -4.59 -4.21 16.67
CA ASN A 65 -5.58 -3.13 16.81
C ASN A 65 -5.13 -1.81 16.16
N LEU A 66 -3.93 -1.79 15.59
CA LEU A 66 -3.34 -0.62 14.96
C LEU A 66 -2.55 -1.04 13.73
N ILE A 67 -2.91 -0.48 12.59
CA ILE A 67 -2.14 -0.57 11.36
C ILE A 67 -1.36 0.73 11.18
N ILE A 68 -0.05 0.63 10.97
CA ILE A 68 0.82 1.76 10.68
C ILE A 68 1.26 1.66 9.22
N MET A 69 0.95 2.68 8.42
CA MET A 69 1.47 2.82 7.07
C MET A 69 2.66 3.77 7.04
N ILE A 70 3.78 3.33 6.48
CA ILE A 70 4.96 4.15 6.26
C ILE A 70 4.89 4.69 4.83
N VAL A 71 4.69 5.99 4.72
CA VAL A 71 4.60 6.71 3.44
C VAL A 71 5.64 7.83 3.38
N GLY A 72 5.84 8.37 2.18
CA GLY A 72 6.66 9.55 2.02
C GLY A 72 6.04 10.78 2.69
N LYS A 73 6.87 11.79 2.91
CA LYS A 73 6.45 13.02 3.62
C LYS A 73 5.41 13.82 2.84
N GLU A 74 5.43 13.76 1.51
CA GLU A 74 4.57 14.56 0.64
C GLU A 74 3.18 13.93 0.48
N GLU A 75 3.06 12.66 0.83
CA GLU A 75 1.88 11.82 0.63
C GLU A 75 0.88 11.95 1.80
N THR A 76 1.26 12.62 2.90
CA THR A 76 0.41 12.73 4.10
C THR A 76 -0.96 13.34 3.82
N ASP A 77 -1.05 14.31 2.92
CA ASP A 77 -2.34 14.97 2.63
C ASP A 77 -3.24 14.13 1.72
N ILE A 78 -2.66 13.32 0.83
CA ILE A 78 -3.40 12.37 0.01
C ILE A 78 -3.92 11.24 0.90
N ILE A 79 -3.07 10.68 1.76
CA ILE A 79 -3.46 9.61 2.69
C ILE A 79 -4.60 10.06 3.62
N LYS A 80 -4.62 11.32 4.09
CA LYS A 80 -5.74 11.85 4.89
C LYS A 80 -7.08 11.86 4.14
N LYS A 81 -7.07 11.98 2.81
CA LYS A 81 -8.29 11.93 1.98
C LYS A 81 -8.79 10.50 1.79
N VAL A 82 -7.85 9.58 1.64
CA VAL A 82 -8.11 8.14 1.39
C VAL A 82 -8.55 7.44 2.68
N VAL A 83 -7.87 7.71 3.79
CA VAL A 83 -8.15 7.05 5.08
C VAL A 83 -9.35 7.72 5.74
N ARG A 84 -10.47 7.01 5.79
CA ARG A 84 -11.57 7.35 6.71
C ARG A 84 -11.07 7.11 8.14
N THR A 85 -10.97 8.16 8.95
CA THR A 85 -10.64 8.01 10.37
C THR A 85 -11.80 7.29 11.06
N ILE A 86 -11.67 5.98 11.29
CA ILE A 86 -12.59 5.25 12.16
C ILE A 86 -12.21 5.61 13.60
N ARG A 87 -12.98 6.52 14.20
CA ARG A 87 -12.93 6.72 15.65
C ARG A 87 -13.75 5.61 16.28
N HIS A 88 -13.09 4.71 17.01
CA HIS A 88 -13.80 3.88 17.98
C HIS A 88 -14.08 4.75 19.21
N GLU A 89 -15.37 4.97 19.48
CA GLU A 89 -15.89 5.50 20.74
C GLU A 89 -15.76 4.47 21.86
#